data_AF-A0A1Z9VRJ2-F1
#
_entry.id   AF-A0A1Z9VRJ2-F1
#
_cell.length_a   1.000
_cell.length_b   1.000
_cell.length_c   1.000
_cell.angle_alpha   90.00
_cell.angle_beta   90.00
_cell.angle_gamma   90.00
#
_symmetry.space_group_name_H-M   'P 1'
#
loop_
_entity.id
_entity.type
_entity.pdbx_description
1 polymer ?
#
loop_
_entity_poly.entity_id
_entity_poly.type
_entity_poly.pdbx_seq_one_letter_code
_entity_poly.pdbx_strand_id
1 'polypeptide(L)'
;MKQTFVAFEPKVWGPQFWKVIYYILFSFDATSEVSKDFVELFFYALGGLLPCGECQDHFHAYFEKNNIKDALSSKENIFRWIYSLQKEIQLRNDAPFPYSFESWMDHLRAQPDFFR
;
A
#
# COMPACT_ATOMS: atom_id res chain seq x y z
N MET A 1 5.69 -22.75 -23.58
CA MET A 1 6.78 -21.96 -22.97
C MET A 1 6.41 -21.78 -21.50
N LYS A 2 7.22 -22.30 -20.56
CA LYS A 2 6.99 -22.01 -19.14
C LYS A 2 7.50 -20.60 -18.91
N GLN A 3 6.61 -19.65 -18.68
CA GLN A 3 7.01 -18.31 -18.28
C GLN A 3 7.64 -18.43 -16.90
N THR A 4 8.97 -18.35 -16.84
CA THR A 4 9.72 -18.28 -15.59
C THR A 4 9.40 -16.94 -14.93
N PHE A 5 8.82 -17.00 -13.73
CA PHE A 5 8.63 -15.82 -12.89
C PHE A 5 9.98 -15.13 -12.67
N VAL A 6 10.07 -13.86 -13.03
CA VAL A 6 11.25 -13.03 -12.80
C VAL A 6 10.99 -12.20 -11.55
N ALA A 7 11.71 -12.52 -10.48
CA ALA A 7 11.68 -11.72 -9.25
C ALA A 7 12.63 -10.52 -9.38
N PHE A 8 12.22 -9.37 -8.85
CA PHE A 8 13.01 -8.16 -8.79
C PHE A 8 13.21 -7.74 -7.33
N GLU A 9 14.39 -7.20 -7.03
CA GLU A 9 14.72 -6.77 -5.66
C GLU A 9 13.78 -5.66 -5.17
N PRO A 10 13.09 -5.84 -4.01
CA PRO A 10 12.10 -4.88 -3.51
C PRO A 10 12.59 -3.44 -3.37
N LYS A 11 13.89 -3.26 -3.10
CA LYS A 11 14.50 -1.92 -2.99
C LYS A 11 14.51 -1.14 -4.31
N VAL A 12 14.43 -1.83 -5.45
CA VAL A 12 14.46 -1.21 -6.79
C VAL A 12 13.09 -0.66 -7.17
N TRP A 13 12.02 -1.44 -6.97
CA TRP A 13 10.67 -1.10 -7.43
C TRP A 13 9.73 -0.62 -6.31
N GLY A 14 9.95 -1.07 -5.08
CA GLY A 14 9.08 -0.82 -3.93
C GLY A 14 8.82 0.66 -3.64
N PRO A 15 9.85 1.54 -3.56
CA PRO A 15 9.64 2.96 -3.32
C PRO A 15 8.75 3.63 -4.37
N GLN A 16 8.84 3.21 -5.63
CA GLN A 16 8.03 3.77 -6.71
C GLN A 16 6.58 3.29 -6.64
N PHE A 17 6.35 2.01 -6.32
CA PHE A 17 5.02 1.47 -6.10
C PHE A 17 4.31 2.16 -4.92
N TRP A 18 5.02 2.42 -3.83
CA TRP A 18 4.48 3.19 -2.72
C TRP A 18 4.02 4.59 -3.15
N LYS A 19 4.82 5.31 -3.96
CA LYS A 19 4.41 6.60 -4.52
C LYS A 19 3.11 6.47 -5.34
N VAL A 20 3.01 5.48 -6.22
CA VAL A 20 1.79 5.21 -7.00
C VAL A 20 0.58 4.97 -6.09
N ILE A 21 0.73 4.13 -5.07
CA ILE A 21 -0.32 3.88 -4.08
C ILE A 21 -0.77 5.19 -3.41
N TYR A 22 0.18 6.02 -2.98
CA TYR A 22 -0.17 7.30 -2.35
C TYR A 22 -0.91 8.24 -3.29
N TYR A 23 -0.50 8.36 -4.56
CA TYR A 23 -1.24 9.17 -5.53
C TYR A 23 -2.68 8.69 -5.70
N ILE A 24 -2.87 7.37 -5.85
CA ILE A 24 -4.20 6.76 -5.94
C ILE A 24 -5.03 7.14 -4.71
N LEU A 25 -4.49 6.97 -3.50
CA LEU A 25 -5.21 7.23 -2.26
C LEU A 25 -5.42 8.71 -1.92
N PHE A 26 -4.53 9.59 -2.36
CA PHE A 26 -4.77 11.03 -2.30
C PHE A 26 -5.92 11.45 -3.22
N SER A 27 -6.06 10.80 -4.39
CA SER A 27 -7.17 11.03 -5.33
C SER A 27 -8.47 10.28 -5.00
N PHE A 28 -8.40 9.27 -4.11
CA PHE A 28 -9.54 8.44 -3.72
C PHE A 28 -10.68 9.26 -3.12
N ASP A 29 -11.91 8.94 -3.53
CA ASP A 29 -13.15 9.51 -3.02
C ASP A 29 -13.93 8.46 -2.21
N ALA A 30 -13.88 8.59 -0.89
CA ALA A 30 -14.55 7.67 0.03
C ALA A 30 -16.09 7.79 0.02
N THR A 31 -16.67 8.78 -0.68
CA THR A 31 -18.12 8.91 -0.83
C THR A 31 -18.66 8.20 -2.07
N SER A 32 -17.78 7.83 -3.01
CA SER A 32 -18.13 7.17 -4.26
C SER A 32 -17.91 5.66 -4.16
N GLU A 33 -18.99 4.88 -4.23
CA GLU A 33 -18.91 3.41 -4.23
C GLU A 33 -18.06 2.86 -5.38
N VAL A 34 -18.15 3.48 -6.57
CA VAL A 34 -17.30 3.13 -7.72
C VAL A 34 -15.82 3.35 -7.41
N SER A 35 -15.48 4.44 -6.69
CA SER A 35 -14.11 4.69 -6.28
C SER A 35 -13.61 3.64 -5.29
N LYS A 36 -14.47 3.20 -4.34
CA LYS A 36 -14.14 2.13 -3.39
C LYS A 36 -13.89 0.80 -4.11
N ASP A 37 -14.76 0.42 -5.04
CA ASP A 37 -14.63 -0.82 -5.81
C ASP A 37 -13.30 -0.88 -6.57
N PHE A 38 -12.90 0.23 -7.20
CA PHE A 38 -11.61 0.29 -7.91
C PHE A 38 -10.41 0.19 -6.98
N VAL A 39 -10.46 0.82 -5.79
CA VAL A 39 -9.37 0.73 -4.81
C VAL A 39 -9.28 -0.69 -4.24
N GLU A 40 -10.41 -1.31 -3.90
CA GLU A 40 -10.45 -2.71 -3.45
C GLU A 40 -9.85 -3.65 -4.50
N LEU A 41 -10.30 -3.54 -5.76
CA LEU A 41 -9.78 -4.35 -6.86
C LEU A 41 -8.29 -4.10 -7.11
N PHE A 42 -7.84 -2.85 -7.02
CA PHE A 42 -6.44 -2.50 -7.16
C PHE A 42 -5.58 -3.21 -6.12
N PHE A 43 -5.94 -3.19 -4.84
CA PHE A 43 -5.17 -3.87 -3.80
C PHE A 43 -5.28 -5.40 -3.88
N TYR A 44 -6.43 -5.94 -4.25
CA TYR A 44 -6.55 -7.37 -4.55
C TYR A 44 -5.59 -7.78 -5.67
N ALA A 45 -5.59 -7.04 -6.79
CA ALA A 45 -4.69 -7.31 -7.91
C ALA A 45 -3.22 -7.11 -7.53
N LEU A 46 -2.92 -6.11 -6.69
CA LEU A 46 -1.56 -5.84 -6.22
C LEU A 46 -0.93 -7.10 -5.60
N GLY A 47 -1.68 -7.87 -4.80
CA GLY A 47 -1.19 -9.10 -4.17
C GLY A 47 -0.65 -10.13 -5.15
N GLY A 48 -1.27 -10.27 -6.33
CA GLY A 48 -0.79 -11.17 -7.39
C GLY A 48 0.25 -10.55 -8.34
N LEU A 49 0.44 -9.23 -8.29
CA LEU A 49 1.27 -8.48 -9.23
C LEU A 49 2.61 -8.03 -8.64
N LEU A 50 2.84 -8.14 -7.32
CA LEU A 50 4.13 -7.78 -6.73
C LEU A 50 5.24 -8.64 -7.37
N PRO A 51 6.32 -8.06 -7.90
CA PRO A 51 7.37 -8.81 -8.59
C PRO A 51 8.36 -9.49 -7.62
N CYS A 52 7.84 -10.13 -6.58
CA CYS A 52 8.59 -10.80 -5.50
C CYS A 52 7.65 -11.80 -4.83
N GLY A 53 7.93 -13.11 -4.95
CA GLY A 53 7.03 -14.17 -4.47
C GLY A 53 6.74 -14.06 -2.97
N GLU A 54 7.77 -13.91 -2.13
CA GLU A 54 7.59 -13.72 -0.69
C GLU A 54 6.80 -12.45 -0.36
N CYS A 55 6.97 -11.39 -1.15
CA CYS A 55 6.21 -10.15 -0.98
C CYS A 55 4.72 -10.35 -1.30
N GLN A 56 4.41 -11.15 -2.32
CA GLN A 56 3.03 -11.56 -2.64
C GLN A 56 2.42 -12.33 -1.46
N ASP A 57 3.12 -13.36 -0.96
CA ASP A 57 2.64 -14.19 0.15
C ASP A 57 2.37 -13.35 1.41
N HIS A 58 3.31 -12.46 1.77
CA HIS A 58 3.14 -11.57 2.91
C HIS A 58 2.00 -10.57 2.73
N PHE A 59 1.84 -10.01 1.52
CA PHE A 59 0.75 -9.07 1.27
C PHE A 59 -0.61 -9.77 1.25
N HIS A 60 -0.72 -10.97 0.67
CA HIS A 60 -1.95 -11.76 0.73
C HIS A 60 -2.35 -12.06 2.17
N ALA A 61 -1.42 -12.54 3.00
CA ALA A 61 -1.69 -12.79 4.42
C ALA A 61 -2.14 -11.52 5.17
N TYR A 62 -1.53 -10.37 4.85
CA TYR A 62 -1.96 -9.08 5.40
C TYR A 62 -3.37 -8.71 4.94
N PHE A 63 -3.66 -8.85 3.65
CA PHE A 63 -4.93 -8.46 3.03
C PHE A 63 -6.10 -9.32 3.54
N GLU A 64 -5.89 -10.63 3.71
CA GLU A 64 -6.88 -11.54 4.30
C GLU A 64 -7.18 -11.20 5.77
N LYS A 65 -6.14 -10.86 6.55
CA LYS A 65 -6.26 -10.52 7.96
C LYS A 65 -6.88 -9.14 8.19
N ASN A 66 -6.61 -8.18 7.31
CA ASN A 66 -6.97 -6.77 7.46
C ASN A 66 -7.93 -6.38 6.34
N ASN A 67 -9.22 -6.67 6.51
CA ASN A 67 -10.28 -6.37 5.55
C ASN A 67 -10.23 -4.91 5.09
N ILE A 68 -9.94 -4.68 3.80
CA ILE A 68 -9.82 -3.34 3.24
C ILE A 68 -11.16 -2.60 3.19
N LYS A 69 -12.30 -3.31 3.12
CA LYS A 69 -13.63 -2.68 2.98
C LYS A 69 -13.93 -1.69 4.10
N ASP A 70 -13.54 -2.05 5.33
CA ASP A 70 -13.74 -1.18 6.51
C ASP A 70 -12.85 0.08 6.40
N ALA A 71 -11.67 -0.06 5.81
CA ALA A 71 -10.73 1.04 5.60
C ALA A 71 -11.20 2.04 4.52
N LEU A 72 -12.03 1.61 3.56
CA LEU A 72 -12.54 2.45 2.47
C LEU A 72 -13.66 3.41 2.89
N SER A 73 -14.09 3.35 4.16
CA SER A 73 -15.12 4.24 4.72
C SER A 73 -14.69 5.70 4.82
N SER A 74 -13.38 6.00 4.86
CA SER A 74 -12.87 7.37 4.86
C SER A 74 -11.44 7.44 4.32
N LYS A 75 -11.02 8.63 3.90
CA LYS A 75 -9.63 8.87 3.47
C LYS A 75 -8.65 8.59 4.63
N GLU A 76 -8.98 8.99 5.85
CA GLU A 76 -8.13 8.70 7.01
C GLU A 76 -7.97 7.20 7.26
N ASN A 77 -9.07 6.44 7.19
CA ASN A 77 -9.06 5.00 7.46
C ASN A 77 -8.19 4.22 6.46
N ILE A 78 -8.27 4.54 5.17
CA ILE A 78 -7.41 3.89 4.17
C ILE A 78 -5.93 4.26 4.33
N PHE A 79 -5.62 5.49 4.72
CA PHE A 79 -4.24 5.87 5.06
C PHE A 79 -3.75 5.16 6.33
N ARG A 80 -4.60 4.95 7.34
CA ARG A 80 -4.25 4.16 8.54
C ARG A 80 -3.98 2.70 8.18
N TRP A 81 -4.77 2.11 7.29
CA TRP A 81 -4.53 0.76 6.78
C TRP A 81 -3.17 0.66 6.07
N ILE A 82 -2.83 1.61 5.20
CA ILE A 82 -1.52 1.66 4.54
C ILE A 82 -0.36 1.86 5.52
N TYR A 83 -0.52 2.76 6.48
CA TYR A 83 0.45 2.95 7.55
C TYR A 83 0.71 1.65 8.31
N SER A 84 -0.35 0.91 8.66
CA SER A 84 -0.23 -0.38 9.33
C SER A 84 0.49 -1.42 8.47
N LEU A 85 0.19 -1.49 7.17
CA LEU A 85 0.90 -2.37 6.23
C LEU A 85 2.39 -2.03 6.17
N GLN A 86 2.76 -0.76 6.01
CA GLN A 86 4.16 -0.34 5.96
C GLN A 86 4.90 -0.61 7.25
N LYS A 87 4.25 -0.37 8.40
CA LYS A 87 4.81 -0.68 9.71
C LYS A 87 5.07 -2.17 9.85
N GLU A 88 4.14 -3.02 9.45
CA GLU A 88 4.32 -4.47 9.49
C GLU A 88 5.48 -4.93 8.59
N ILE A 89 5.57 -4.40 7.38
CA ILE A 89 6.68 -4.71 6.45
C ILE A 89 8.03 -4.26 7.02
N GLN A 90 8.12 -3.07 7.62
CA GLN A 90 9.38 -2.61 8.22
C GLN A 90 9.79 -3.47 9.42
N LEU A 91 8.85 -3.76 10.33
CA LEU A 91 9.12 -4.62 11.48
C LEU A 91 9.54 -6.03 11.06
N ARG A 92 8.93 -6.60 10.02
CA ARG A 92 9.33 -7.90 9.46
C ARG A 92 10.76 -7.90 8.94
N ASN A 93 11.23 -6.77 8.41
CA ASN A 93 12.57 -6.61 7.84
C ASN A 93 13.58 -6.07 8.87
N ASP A 94 13.28 -6.17 10.17
CA ASP A 94 14.10 -5.64 11.27
C ASP A 94 14.47 -4.15 11.11
N ALA A 95 13.63 -3.40 10.41
CA ALA A 95 13.80 -1.97 10.16
C ALA A 95 12.96 -1.16 11.17
N PRO A 96 13.52 -0.06 11.74
CA PRO A 96 12.78 0.77 12.68
C PRO A 96 11.67 1.54 11.94
N PHE A 97 10.46 1.53 12.50
CA PHE A 97 9.35 2.39 12.10
C PHE A 97 9.06 3.39 13.22
N PRO A 98 9.79 4.52 13.33
CA PRO A 98 9.71 5.43 14.48
C PRO A 98 8.57 6.45 14.37
N TYR A 99 7.83 6.46 13.27
CA TYR A 99 6.78 7.44 13.03
C TYR A 99 5.49 7.06 13.78
N SER A 100 4.84 8.04 14.40
CA SER A 100 3.39 7.96 14.65
C SER A 100 2.64 8.11 13.32
N PHE A 101 1.35 7.74 13.29
CA PHE A 101 0.53 7.92 12.09
C PHE A 101 0.51 9.38 11.61
N GLU A 102 0.40 10.31 12.56
CA GLU A 102 0.35 11.74 12.31
C GLU A 102 1.66 12.22 11.69
N SER A 103 2.81 11.88 12.31
CA SER A 103 4.13 12.27 11.78
C SER A 103 4.43 11.63 10.41
N TRP A 104 3.95 10.41 10.17
CA TRP A 104 4.06 9.74 8.87
C TRP A 104 3.23 10.45 7.81
N MET A 105 1.98 10.82 8.15
CA MET A 105 1.09 11.52 7.23
C MET A 105 1.60 12.92 6.90
N ASP A 106 2.16 13.63 7.87
CA ASP A 106 2.77 14.94 7.67
C ASP A 106 4.00 14.84 6.75
N HIS A 107 4.84 13.82 6.95
CA HIS A 107 5.98 13.56 6.06
C HIS A 107 5.52 13.28 4.63
N LEU A 108 4.47 12.47 4.43
CA LEU A 108 3.91 12.23 3.10
C LEU A 108 3.40 13.51 2.46
N ARG A 109 2.66 14.34 3.21
CA ARG A 109 2.10 15.59 2.68
C ARG A 109 3.16 16.65 2.35
N ALA A 110 4.29 16.62 3.04
CA ALA A 110 5.40 17.54 2.81
C ALA A 110 6.21 17.22 1.53
N GLN A 111 6.00 16.08 0.87
CA GLN A 111 6.76 15.77 -0.34
C GLN A 111 6.26 16.62 -1.51
N PRO A 112 7.16 17.34 -2.23
CA PRO A 112 6.79 18.27 -3.29
C PRO A 112 6.16 17.59 -4.52
N ASP A 113 6.25 16.27 -4.60
CA ASP A 113 5.70 15.48 -5.70
C ASP A 113 4.17 15.29 -5.58
N PHE A 114 3.58 15.42 -4.38
CA PHE A 114 2.15 15.13 -4.16
C PHE A 114 1.20 16.32 -4.36
N PHE A 115 1.69 17.55 -4.17
CA PHE A 115 0.87 18.76 -4.22
C PHE A 115 1.62 19.83 -5.00
N ARG A 116 1.32 19.93 -6.30
CA ARG A 116 1.72 21.05 -7.17
C ARG A 116 0.51 21.88 -7.51
#